data_AF-A0A2C6KH54-F1
#
_entry.id   AF-A0A2C6KH54-F1
#
_cell.length_a   1.000
_cell.length_b   1.000
_cell.length_c   1.000
_cell.angle_alpha   90.00
_cell.angle_beta   90.00
_cell.angle_gamma   90.00
#
_symmetry.space_group_name_H-M   'P 1'
#
loop_
_entity.id
_entity.type
_entity.pdbx_description
1 polymer ?
#
loop_
_entity_poly.entity_id
_entity_poly.type
_entity_poly.pdbx_seq_one_letter_code
_entity_poly.pdbx_strand_id
1 'polypeptide(L)'
;MQPGAVLLICVSSWASIPDSSESQARFTNRHEEQLLLLEDTRYEWDLRIGRLEALLHRLERIAEALVEIEPPVRRRAATVRVSVFTQIDVDILKTVFGTNADQVVSNICLIPLTSIPIVHDTLLMKLKQWCAMRYFLQLGWSQQEAPHWAGALDFKKRFIGRPGSTEEESGVENGGRASSGRQLGDRMNILIKLAGAANSFTSASAGESKAAA
;
A
#
# COMPACT_ATOMS: atom_id res chain seq x y z
N MET A 1 -32.36 -39.11 47.28
CA MET A 1 -31.93 -39.54 45.93
C MET A 1 -31.83 -38.31 45.05
N GLN A 2 -30.76 -38.25 44.26
CA GLN A 2 -30.18 -37.11 43.54
C GLN A 2 -31.18 -36.29 42.67
N PRO A 3 -31.09 -34.95 42.63
CA PRO A 3 -31.61 -34.17 41.51
C PRO A 3 -30.62 -34.27 40.33
N GLY A 4 -31.06 -34.86 39.22
CA GLY A 4 -30.28 -35.01 38.00
C GLY A 4 -30.10 -33.66 37.30
N ALA A 5 -28.85 -33.21 37.18
CA ALA A 5 -28.46 -32.08 36.36
C ALA A 5 -28.72 -32.39 34.88
N VAL A 6 -29.56 -31.59 34.24
CA VAL A 6 -29.71 -31.58 32.77
C VAL A 6 -28.52 -30.81 32.21
N LEU A 7 -27.54 -31.54 31.71
CA LEU A 7 -26.45 -31.01 30.90
C LEU A 7 -27.02 -30.65 29.52
N LEU A 8 -27.30 -29.36 29.29
CA LEU A 8 -27.55 -28.84 27.95
C LEU A 8 -26.24 -28.88 27.16
N ILE A 9 -26.04 -29.96 26.40
CA ILE A 9 -25.03 -29.99 25.36
C ILE A 9 -25.62 -29.24 24.15
N CYS A 10 -25.21 -28.00 23.94
CA CYS A 10 -25.34 -27.36 22.63
C CYS A 10 -24.37 -28.06 21.67
N VAL A 11 -24.78 -29.21 21.12
CA VAL A 11 -24.06 -29.81 19.98
C VAL A 11 -24.43 -29.02 18.74
N SER A 12 -23.43 -28.28 18.27
CA SER A 12 -23.29 -27.58 16.99
C SER A 12 -23.94 -28.30 15.81
N SER A 13 -25.22 -28.04 15.56
CA SER A 13 -25.90 -28.40 14.31
C SER A 13 -25.56 -27.37 13.20
N TRP A 14 -24.29 -27.29 12.84
CA TRP A 14 -23.79 -26.41 11.77
C TRP A 14 -22.94 -27.16 10.73
N ALA A 15 -23.10 -28.48 10.61
CA ALA A 15 -22.35 -29.25 9.62
C ALA A 15 -23.20 -30.34 8.98
N SER A 16 -23.84 -29.98 7.86
CA SER A 16 -23.83 -30.81 6.65
C SER A 16 -24.45 -30.03 5.49
N ILE A 17 -23.80 -28.93 5.08
CA ILE A 17 -23.92 -28.51 3.69
C ILE A 17 -23.06 -29.52 2.90
N PRO A 18 -23.61 -30.21 1.89
CA PRO A 18 -22.87 -31.24 1.17
C PRO A 18 -21.64 -30.64 0.52
N ASP A 19 -20.56 -31.40 0.65
CA ASP A 19 -19.16 -31.10 0.41
C ASP A 19 -18.81 -30.80 -1.07
N SER A 20 -19.34 -29.68 -1.58
CA SER A 20 -19.04 -29.16 -2.92
C SER A 20 -18.63 -27.68 -2.91
N SER A 21 -18.40 -27.09 -1.73
CA SER A 21 -17.86 -25.73 -1.59
C SER A 21 -16.39 -25.70 -1.20
N GLU A 22 -15.84 -26.76 -0.58
CA GLU A 22 -14.44 -26.78 -0.14
C GLU A 22 -13.45 -26.90 -1.32
N SER A 23 -13.84 -27.62 -2.38
CA SER A 23 -13.09 -27.70 -3.63
C SER A 23 -13.25 -26.46 -4.52
N GLN A 24 -14.29 -25.65 -4.29
CA GLN A 24 -14.57 -24.42 -5.05
C GLN A 24 -13.99 -23.17 -4.38
N ALA A 25 -13.81 -23.17 -3.06
CA ALA A 25 -13.14 -22.12 -2.28
C ALA A 25 -11.61 -22.04 -2.52
N ARG A 26 -11.00 -23.06 -3.14
CA ARG A 26 -9.57 -23.04 -3.53
C ARG A 26 -9.29 -22.27 -4.82
N PHE A 27 -10.34 -21.85 -5.52
CA PHE A 27 -10.25 -20.90 -6.62
C PHE A 27 -10.81 -19.56 -6.14
N THR A 28 -10.19 -18.98 -5.12
CA THR A 28 -10.19 -17.53 -4.97
C THR A 28 -9.83 -16.94 -6.32
N ASN A 29 -10.69 -16.08 -6.84
CA ASN A 29 -10.48 -15.49 -8.15
C ASN A 29 -9.14 -14.76 -8.08
N ARG A 30 -8.20 -15.06 -8.99
CA ARG A 30 -6.86 -14.41 -9.01
C ARG A 30 -6.96 -12.87 -8.93
N HIS A 31 -8.06 -12.32 -9.42
CA HIS A 31 -8.39 -10.90 -9.32
C HIS A 31 -8.74 -10.44 -7.90
N GLU A 32 -9.52 -11.22 -7.14
CA GLU A 32 -9.85 -10.93 -5.74
C GLU A 32 -8.60 -11.00 -4.86
N GLU A 33 -7.72 -11.98 -5.07
CA GLU A 33 -6.45 -12.06 -4.36
C GLU A 33 -5.56 -10.84 -4.63
N GLN A 34 -5.51 -10.38 -5.88
CA GLN A 34 -4.77 -9.18 -6.25
C GLN A 34 -5.34 -7.91 -5.61
N LEU A 35 -6.67 -7.78 -5.52
CA LEU A 35 -7.33 -6.67 -4.85
C LEU A 35 -7.05 -6.68 -3.34
N LEU A 36 -7.09 -7.85 -2.70
CA LEU A 36 -6.76 -8.00 -1.27
C LEU A 36 -5.31 -7.62 -0.99
N LEU A 37 -4.37 -8.10 -1.80
CA LEU A 37 -2.95 -7.74 -1.67
C LEU A 37 -2.70 -6.23 -1.86
N LEU A 38 -3.40 -5.60 -2.81
CA LEU A 38 -3.32 -4.16 -3.01
C LEU A 38 -3.90 -3.39 -1.83
N GLU A 39 -5.00 -3.86 -1.25
CA GLU A 39 -5.63 -3.27 -0.07
C GLU A 39 -4.68 -3.33 1.14
N ASP A 40 -4.11 -4.50 1.42
CA ASP A 40 -3.13 -4.68 2.50
C ASP A 40 -1.92 -3.76 2.29
N THR A 41 -1.43 -3.66 1.05
CA THR A 41 -0.33 -2.76 0.70
C THR A 41 -0.72 -1.30 0.94
N ARG A 42 -1.93 -0.87 0.54
CA ARG A 42 -2.44 0.49 0.77
C ARG A 42 -2.50 0.81 2.26
N TYR A 43 -3.03 -0.11 3.06
CA TYR A 43 -3.12 0.03 4.51
C TYR A 43 -1.74 0.20 5.16
N GLU A 44 -0.76 -0.61 4.74
CA GLU A 44 0.62 -0.49 5.22
C GLU A 44 1.24 0.89 4.92
N TRP A 45 0.97 1.44 3.74
CA TRP A 45 1.41 2.79 3.39
C TRP A 45 0.71 3.86 4.22
N ASP A 46 -0.58 3.72 4.47
CA ASP A 46 -1.35 4.64 5.32
C ASP A 46 -0.83 4.67 6.75
N LEU A 47 -0.50 3.49 7.29
CA LEU A 47 0.09 3.36 8.61
C LEU A 47 1.47 4.05 8.69
N ARG A 48 2.30 3.90 7.65
CA ARG A 48 3.61 4.58 7.56
C ARG A 48 3.46 6.09 7.48
N ILE A 49 2.51 6.58 6.68
CA ILE A 49 2.19 8.01 6.53
C ILE A 49 1.75 8.58 7.89
N GLY A 50 0.76 7.97 8.55
CA GLY A 50 0.25 8.47 9.83
C GLY A 50 1.32 8.47 10.93
N ARG A 51 2.22 7.48 10.93
CA ARG A 51 3.36 7.46 11.85
C ARG A 51 4.36 8.59 11.57
N LEU A 52 4.67 8.86 10.31
CA LEU A 52 5.57 9.95 9.92
C LEU A 52 4.97 11.33 10.23
N GLU A 53 3.68 11.51 10.01
CA GLU A 53 2.95 12.72 10.40
C GLU A 53 3.01 12.94 11.92
N ALA A 54 2.82 11.89 12.72
CA ALA A 54 2.93 11.97 14.17
C ALA A 54 4.35 12.38 14.62
N LEU A 55 5.39 11.87 13.95
CA LEU A 55 6.77 12.26 14.21
C LEU A 55 7.02 13.74 13.87
N LEU A 56 6.50 14.22 12.73
CA LEU A 56 6.60 15.63 12.33
C LEU A 56 5.95 16.56 13.36
N HIS A 57 4.72 16.26 13.78
CA HIS A 57 4.03 17.03 14.82
C HIS A 57 4.80 17.04 16.15
N ARG A 58 5.48 15.94 16.49
CA ARG A 58 6.33 15.86 17.68
C ARG A 58 7.55 16.78 17.55
N LEU A 59 8.21 16.80 16.39
CA LEU A 59 9.34 17.68 16.13
C LEU A 59 8.93 19.16 16.16
N GLU A 60 7.76 19.49 15.63
CA GLU A 60 7.18 20.84 15.67
C GLU A 60 6.94 21.31 17.10
N ARG A 61 6.33 20.48 17.95
CA ARG A 61 6.15 20.81 19.38
C ARG A 61 7.47 21.04 20.11
N ILE A 62 8.51 20.27 19.77
CA ILE A 62 9.85 20.48 20.32
C ILE A 62 10.42 21.82 19.83
N ALA A 63 10.26 22.14 18.55
CA ALA A 63 10.70 23.41 17.99
C ALA A 63 10.00 24.61 18.65
N GLU A 64 8.68 24.53 18.83
CA GLU A 64 7.88 25.55 19.53
C GLU A 64 8.36 25.74 20.97
N ALA A 65 8.53 24.64 21.72
CA ALA A 65 9.03 24.68 23.09
C ALA A 65 10.44 25.31 23.19
N LEU A 66 11.28 25.15 22.17
CA LEU A 66 12.60 25.78 22.13
C LEU A 66 12.51 27.30 21.90
N VAL A 67 11.53 27.77 21.14
CA VAL A 67 11.31 29.20 20.89
C VAL A 67 10.85 29.91 22.17
N GLU A 68 10.05 29.26 23.01
CA GLU A 68 9.57 29.81 24.29
C GLU A 68 10.68 29.99 25.34
N ILE A 69 11.85 29.36 25.16
CA ILE A 69 12.96 29.48 26.10
C ILE A 69 13.62 30.87 25.96
N GLU A 70 13.49 31.67 27.01
CA GLU A 70 14.22 32.91 27.29
C GLU A 70 15.27 32.64 28.39
N PRO A 71 16.52 33.14 28.33
CA PRO A 71 17.20 33.95 27.29
C PRO A 71 17.77 33.12 26.13
N PRO A 72 18.11 33.75 24.97
CA PRO A 72 18.52 33.07 23.74
C PRO A 72 19.81 32.24 23.86
N VAL A 73 20.66 32.53 24.85
CA VAL A 73 21.87 31.73 25.14
C VAL A 73 21.48 30.34 25.64
N ARG A 74 20.43 30.23 26.47
CA ARG A 74 19.94 28.94 26.97
C ARG A 74 19.27 28.12 25.87
N ARG A 75 18.63 28.77 24.90
CA ARG A 75 18.03 28.10 23.73
C ARG A 75 19.06 27.33 22.92
N ARG A 76 20.28 27.86 22.76
CA ARG A 76 21.37 27.18 22.02
C ARG A 76 21.95 26.00 22.78
N ALA A 77 21.91 26.04 24.11
CA ALA A 77 22.40 24.96 24.98
C ALA A 77 21.29 23.96 25.37
N ALA A 78 20.06 24.16 24.90
CA ALA A 78 18.94 23.29 25.20
C ALA A 78 19.14 21.94 24.53
N THR A 79 18.95 20.87 25.29
CA THR A 79 19.01 19.49 24.84
C THR A 79 17.66 18.81 24.99
N VAL A 80 17.40 17.83 24.14
CA VAL A 80 16.18 17.03 24.18
C VAL A 80 16.51 15.67 24.78
N ARG A 81 15.66 15.20 25.71
CA ARG A 81 15.81 13.85 26.26
C ARG A 81 15.47 12.81 25.22
N VAL A 82 16.27 11.75 25.15
CA VAL A 82 16.05 10.61 24.24
C VAL A 82 14.67 9.96 24.46
N SER A 83 14.17 9.98 25.70
CA SER A 83 12.84 9.43 26.08
C SER A 83 11.65 10.10 25.39
N VAL A 84 11.86 11.24 24.72
CA VAL A 84 10.81 11.91 23.94
C VAL A 84 10.48 11.13 22.66
N PHE A 85 11.45 10.37 22.14
CA PHE A 85 11.29 9.54 20.96
C PHE A 85 10.88 8.12 21.35
N THR A 86 9.83 7.63 20.71
CA THR A 86 9.38 6.25 20.82
C THR A 86 10.18 5.35 19.88
N GLN A 87 10.11 4.04 20.10
CA GLN A 87 10.73 3.07 19.19
C GLN A 87 10.19 3.19 17.76
N ILE A 88 8.90 3.50 17.62
CA ILE A 88 8.25 3.73 16.33
C ILE A 88 8.90 4.92 15.60
N ASP A 89 9.20 6.01 16.32
CA ASP A 89 9.85 7.18 15.75
C ASP A 89 11.25 6.82 15.21
N VAL A 90 12.01 6.01 15.96
CA VAL A 90 13.34 5.54 15.56
C VAL A 90 13.26 4.65 14.33
N ASP A 91 12.27 3.76 14.24
CA ASP A 91 12.11 2.87 13.08
C ASP A 91 11.77 3.64 11.80
N ILE A 92 10.98 4.72 11.89
CA ILE A 92 10.72 5.61 10.76
C ILE A 92 12.00 6.33 10.35
N LEU A 93 12.76 6.86 11.30
CA LEU A 93 14.04 7.52 11.01
C LEU A 93 15.03 6.57 10.36
N LYS A 94 15.09 5.29 10.78
CA LYS A 94 15.86 4.23 10.11
C LYS A 94 15.38 3.97 8.69
N THR A 95 14.08 4.01 8.45
CA THR A 95 13.51 3.84 7.11
C THR A 95 13.88 4.99 6.18
N VAL A 96 13.96 6.23 6.70
CA VAL A 96 14.26 7.42 5.90
C VAL A 96 15.76 7.67 5.72
N PHE A 97 16.52 7.63 6.81
CA PHE A 97 17.94 7.99 6.88
C PHE A 97 18.88 6.78 6.85
N GLY A 98 18.34 5.56 6.87
CA GLY A 98 19.12 4.32 6.80
C GLY A 98 20.08 4.17 7.98
N THR A 99 21.34 3.90 7.67
CA THR A 99 22.43 3.71 8.63
C THR A 99 22.72 4.94 9.49
N ASN A 100 22.36 6.14 9.01
CA ASN A 100 22.66 7.39 9.70
C ASN A 100 21.57 7.79 10.70
N ALA A 101 20.51 7.00 10.85
CA ALA A 101 19.38 7.34 11.71
C ALA A 101 19.77 7.56 13.18
N ASP A 102 20.65 6.73 13.74
CA ASP A 102 21.09 6.87 15.14
C ASP A 102 21.88 8.17 15.36
N GLN A 103 22.65 8.60 14.36
CA GLN A 103 23.34 9.89 14.38
C GLN A 103 22.36 11.06 14.28
N VAL A 104 21.33 10.93 13.44
CA VAL A 104 20.26 11.94 13.33
C VAL A 104 19.53 12.11 14.67
N VAL A 105 19.15 11.02 15.33
CA VAL A 105 18.52 11.07 16.66
C VAL A 105 19.45 11.73 17.67
N SER A 106 20.73 11.37 17.66
CA SER A 106 21.74 11.97 18.55
C SER A 106 21.87 13.48 18.32
N ASN A 107 21.91 13.92 17.05
CA ASN A 107 21.99 15.34 16.69
C ASN A 107 20.75 16.12 17.12
N ILE A 108 19.56 15.54 16.98
CA ILE A 108 18.31 16.14 17.47
C ILE A 108 18.34 16.29 18.99
N CYS A 109 18.91 15.31 19.71
CA CYS A 109 18.99 15.38 21.17
C CYS A 109 20.02 16.41 21.66
N LEU A 110 21.16 16.53 20.98
CA LEU A 110 22.28 17.38 21.40
C LEU A 110 22.15 18.83 20.93
N ILE A 111 21.70 19.05 19.68
CA ILE A 111 21.66 20.38 19.06
C ILE A 111 20.32 20.53 18.30
N PRO A 112 19.18 20.53 19.01
CA PRO A 112 17.85 20.51 18.39
C PRO A 112 17.58 21.76 17.53
N LEU A 113 18.06 22.94 17.96
CA LEU A 113 17.79 24.21 17.28
C LEU A 113 18.28 24.22 15.82
N THR A 114 19.39 23.54 15.53
CA THR A 114 19.97 23.48 14.18
C THR A 114 19.55 22.23 13.43
N SER A 115 19.42 21.09 14.12
CA SER A 115 19.14 19.80 13.49
C SER A 115 17.67 19.59 13.13
N ILE A 116 16.73 20.04 14.00
CA ILE A 116 15.30 19.87 13.77
C ILE A 116 14.83 20.42 12.42
N PRO A 117 15.15 21.67 12.00
CA PRO A 117 14.66 22.18 10.72
C PRO A 117 15.17 21.36 9.53
N ILE A 118 16.43 20.93 9.56
CA ILE A 118 17.03 20.11 8.49
C ILE A 118 16.34 18.75 8.38
N VAL A 119 16.10 18.11 9.53
CA VAL A 119 15.42 16.81 9.59
C VAL A 119 13.95 16.97 9.19
N HIS A 120 13.27 17.99 9.67
CA HIS A 120 11.87 18.29 9.38
C HIS A 120 11.63 18.47 7.88
N ASP A 121 12.43 19.30 7.20
CA ASP A 121 12.33 19.50 5.74
C ASP A 121 12.50 18.19 4.96
N THR A 122 13.46 17.36 5.40
CA THR A 122 13.71 16.05 4.79
C THR A 122 12.53 15.09 5.00
N LEU A 123 11.98 15.05 6.21
CA LEU A 123 10.81 14.24 6.55
C LEU A 123 9.56 14.71 5.81
N LEU A 124 9.36 16.02 5.65
CA LEU A 124 8.28 16.59 4.84
C LEU A 124 8.39 16.20 3.37
N MET A 125 9.60 16.26 2.79
CA MET A 125 9.82 15.80 1.42
C MET A 125 9.48 14.30 1.30
N LYS A 126 9.87 13.49 2.28
CA LYS A 126 9.53 12.06 2.31
C LYS A 126 8.05 11.80 2.47
N LEU A 127 7.35 12.58 3.30
CA LEU A 127 5.90 12.51 3.44
C LEU A 127 5.22 12.73 2.10
N LYS A 128 5.61 13.76 1.34
CA LYS A 128 5.07 14.01 -0.01
C LYS A 128 5.32 12.83 -0.96
N GLN A 129 6.50 12.22 -0.90
CA GLN A 129 6.82 11.02 -1.70
C GLN A 129 5.93 9.83 -1.33
N TRP A 130 5.67 9.62 -0.04
CA TRP A 130 4.82 8.52 0.43
C TRP A 130 3.35 8.75 0.11
N CYS A 131 2.86 9.99 0.23
CA CYS A 131 1.52 10.35 -0.21
C CYS A 131 1.32 10.14 -1.72
N ALA A 132 2.33 10.45 -2.53
CA ALA A 132 2.30 10.14 -3.96
C ALA A 132 2.22 8.63 -4.20
N MET A 133 2.98 7.81 -3.44
CA MET A 133 2.90 6.35 -3.53
C MET A 133 1.52 5.82 -3.16
N ARG A 134 0.92 6.30 -2.06
CA ARG A 134 -0.47 5.98 -1.68
C ARG A 134 -1.44 6.29 -2.81
N TYR A 135 -1.29 7.46 -3.44
CA TYR A 135 -2.13 7.86 -4.57
C TYR A 135 -2.01 6.89 -5.76
N PHE A 136 -0.79 6.45 -6.11
CA PHE A 136 -0.59 5.46 -7.17
C PHE A 136 -1.24 4.12 -6.84
N LEU A 137 -1.15 3.66 -5.59
CA LEU A 137 -1.81 2.42 -5.15
C LEU A 137 -3.33 2.55 -5.20
N GLN A 138 -3.87 3.69 -4.76
CA GLN A 138 -5.31 3.97 -4.87
C GLN A 138 -5.79 3.95 -6.31
N LEU A 139 -5.02 4.53 -7.23
CA LEU A 139 -5.35 4.52 -8.65
C LEU A 139 -5.34 3.09 -9.22
N GLY A 140 -4.34 2.27 -8.85
CA GLY A 140 -4.27 0.86 -9.23
C GLY A 140 -5.44 0.04 -8.71
N TRP A 141 -5.83 0.27 -7.46
CA TRP A 141 -6.98 -0.38 -6.83
C TRP A 141 -8.29 -0.02 -7.56
N SER A 142 -8.55 1.26 -7.79
CA SER A 142 -9.75 1.73 -8.51
C SER A 142 -9.82 1.25 -9.97
N GLN A 143 -8.67 1.08 -10.64
CA GLN A 143 -8.61 0.49 -11.98
C GLN A 143 -8.95 -1.01 -12.01
N GLN A 144 -8.64 -1.75 -10.94
CA GLN A 144 -8.98 -3.17 -10.84
C GLN A 144 -10.43 -3.39 -10.38
N GLU A 145 -10.98 -2.51 -9.55
CA GLU A 145 -12.36 -2.60 -9.09
C GLU A 145 -13.37 -2.36 -10.24
N ALA A 146 -13.20 -1.29 -11.02
CA ALA A 146 -14.15 -0.86 -12.05
C ALA A 146 -14.54 -1.92 -13.11
N PRO A 147 -13.62 -2.72 -13.69
CA PRO A 147 -13.96 -3.71 -14.70
C PRO A 147 -14.58 -5.01 -14.13
N HIS A 148 -14.38 -5.30 -12.84
CA HIS A 148 -14.81 -6.56 -12.24
C HIS A 148 -16.13 -6.46 -11.46
N TRP A 149 -16.56 -5.25 -11.09
CA TRP A 149 -17.92 -4.99 -10.57
C TRP A 149 -19.02 -5.42 -11.57
N ALA A 150 -18.80 -5.22 -12.88
CA ALA A 150 -19.78 -5.54 -13.92
C ALA A 150 -20.01 -7.04 -14.17
N GLY A 151 -19.14 -7.93 -13.63
CA GLY A 151 -19.21 -9.38 -13.86
C GLY A 151 -19.61 -10.22 -12.64
N ALA A 152 -19.67 -9.64 -11.44
CA ALA A 152 -20.01 -10.37 -10.21
C ALA A 152 -21.51 -10.76 -10.11
N LEU A 153 -22.37 -10.19 -10.95
CA LEU A 153 -23.79 -10.55 -11.07
C LEU A 153 -24.05 -11.85 -11.86
N ASP A 154 -23.05 -12.43 -12.54
CA ASP A 154 -23.26 -13.56 -13.46
C ASP A 154 -23.07 -14.95 -12.86
N PHE A 155 -22.74 -15.08 -11.57
CA PHE A 155 -22.76 -16.39 -10.90
C PHE A 155 -24.17 -17.03 -10.86
N LYS A 156 -25.23 -16.25 -11.10
CA LYS A 156 -26.61 -16.77 -11.09
C LYS A 156 -27.06 -17.42 -12.41
N LYS A 157 -26.30 -17.30 -13.51
CA LYS A 157 -26.74 -17.78 -14.83
C LYS A 157 -26.17 -19.13 -15.30
N ARG A 158 -25.21 -19.73 -14.60
CA ARG A 158 -24.69 -21.08 -14.98
C ARG A 158 -25.41 -22.27 -14.36
N PHE A 159 -26.37 -22.08 -13.47
CA PHE A 159 -27.14 -23.17 -12.86
C PHE A 159 -28.63 -23.22 -13.25
N ILE A 160 -29.12 -22.33 -14.11
CA ILE A 160 -30.53 -22.32 -14.58
C ILE A 160 -30.68 -22.99 -15.96
N GLY A 161 -29.61 -23.52 -16.55
CA GLY A 161 -29.62 -24.12 -17.88
C GLY A 161 -29.31 -25.61 -17.89
N ARG A 162 -30.07 -26.45 -17.17
CA ARG A 162 -30.17 -27.88 -17.52
C ARG A 162 -31.47 -28.08 -18.30
N PRO A 163 -31.48 -28.01 -19.64
CA PRO A 163 -32.62 -28.49 -20.39
C PRO A 163 -32.58 -30.02 -20.33
N GLY A 164 -33.47 -30.59 -19.52
CA GLY A 164 -33.87 -31.97 -19.71
C GLY A 164 -34.61 -32.08 -21.05
N SER A 165 -34.05 -32.88 -21.95
CA SER A 165 -34.72 -33.72 -22.95
C SER A 165 -35.91 -33.10 -23.72
N THR A 166 -35.67 -32.65 -24.96
CA THR A 166 -36.48 -33.09 -26.11
C THR A 166 -35.65 -32.96 -27.39
N GLU A 167 -35.77 -33.98 -28.24
CA GLU A 167 -34.97 -34.30 -29.43
C GLU A 167 -35.30 -33.41 -30.65
N GLU A 168 -34.38 -33.43 -31.63
CA GLU A 168 -34.52 -33.01 -33.05
C GLU A 168 -34.73 -31.48 -33.31
N GLU A 169 -34.11 -30.78 -34.26
CA GLU A 169 -33.55 -31.12 -35.57
C GLU A 169 -32.73 -29.91 -36.12
N SER A 170 -31.69 -30.21 -36.93
CA SER A 170 -31.13 -29.39 -38.04
C SER A 170 -30.34 -28.08 -37.80
N GLY A 171 -29.11 -28.04 -38.35
CA GLY A 171 -28.76 -27.03 -39.37
C GLY A 171 -27.71 -25.93 -39.07
N VAL A 172 -26.52 -26.13 -39.65
CA VAL A 172 -25.63 -25.13 -40.29
C VAL A 172 -24.46 -24.53 -39.47
N GLU A 173 -23.27 -24.81 -39.98
CA GLU A 173 -21.94 -24.31 -39.65
C GLU A 173 -21.76 -22.80 -39.93
N ASN A 174 -21.04 -22.06 -39.08
CA ASN A 174 -19.78 -21.38 -39.43
C ASN A 174 -19.29 -20.39 -38.36
N GLY A 175 -17.97 -20.29 -38.22
CA GLY A 175 -17.31 -19.04 -37.81
C GLY A 175 -16.61 -19.01 -36.44
N GLY A 176 -15.59 -19.83 -36.27
CA GLY A 176 -14.62 -19.63 -35.18
C GLY A 176 -13.72 -18.42 -35.44
N ARG A 177 -13.52 -17.57 -34.42
CA ARG A 177 -12.21 -17.32 -33.77
C ARG A 177 -12.30 -16.14 -32.81
N ALA A 178 -12.20 -16.47 -31.52
CA ALA A 178 -11.86 -15.54 -30.47
C ALA A 178 -10.41 -15.02 -30.64
N SER A 179 -10.24 -13.71 -30.69
CA SER A 179 -8.95 -13.05 -30.48
C SER A 179 -9.14 -11.68 -29.81
N SER A 180 -9.33 -11.66 -28.49
CA SER A 180 -9.37 -10.40 -27.71
C SER A 180 -8.43 -10.40 -26.50
N GLY A 181 -7.67 -11.49 -26.27
CA GLY A 181 -6.81 -11.64 -25.09
C GLY A 181 -5.35 -11.16 -25.23
N ARG A 182 -4.89 -10.72 -26.42
CA ARG A 182 -3.46 -10.37 -26.64
C ARG A 182 -3.16 -8.87 -26.68
N GLN A 183 -4.17 -8.00 -26.77
CA GLN A 183 -3.93 -6.56 -26.97
C GLN A 183 -3.55 -5.78 -25.71
N LEU A 184 -3.83 -6.28 -24.49
CA LEU A 184 -3.49 -5.52 -23.27
C LEU A 184 -2.02 -5.65 -22.85
N GLY A 185 -1.41 -6.82 -23.07
CA GLY A 185 -0.01 -7.06 -22.74
C GLY A 185 0.96 -6.22 -23.56
N ASP A 186 0.61 -5.96 -24.83
CA ASP A 186 1.43 -5.12 -25.72
C ASP A 186 1.39 -3.64 -25.35
N ARG A 187 0.26 -3.14 -24.83
CA ARG A 187 0.16 -1.72 -24.40
C ARG A 187 0.98 -1.43 -23.15
N MET A 188 1.05 -2.37 -22.21
CA MET A 188 1.86 -2.21 -20.99
C MET A 188 3.36 -2.27 -21.29
N ASN A 189 3.78 -3.13 -22.21
CA ASN A 189 5.18 -3.19 -22.67
C ASN A 189 5.61 -1.95 -23.47
N ILE A 190 4.69 -1.31 -24.20
CA ILE A 190 4.96 -0.04 -24.90
C ILE A 190 5.14 1.11 -23.91
N LEU A 191 4.33 1.18 -22.85
CA LEU A 191 4.46 2.22 -21.81
C LEU A 191 5.76 2.08 -20.99
N ILE A 192 6.17 0.84 -20.68
CA ILE A 192 7.45 0.56 -20.00
C ILE A 192 8.63 0.94 -20.88
N LYS A 193 8.58 0.66 -22.20
CA LYS A 193 9.63 1.06 -23.16
C LYS A 193 9.71 2.59 -23.35
N LEU A 194 8.57 3.29 -23.36
CA LEU A 194 8.53 4.76 -23.44
C LEU A 194 9.08 5.43 -22.17
N ALA A 195 8.78 4.89 -20.99
CA ALA A 195 9.33 5.37 -19.73
C ALA A 195 10.85 5.12 -19.61
N GLY A 196 11.34 3.99 -20.14
CA GLY A 196 12.77 3.69 -20.21
C GLY A 196 13.54 4.60 -21.18
N ALA A 197 12.95 4.92 -22.34
CA ALA A 197 13.58 5.78 -23.35
C ALA A 197 13.67 7.26 -22.91
N ALA A 198 12.73 7.74 -22.11
CA ALA A 198 12.75 9.09 -21.55
C ALA A 198 13.90 9.31 -20.54
N ASN A 199 14.33 8.24 -19.85
CA ASN A 199 15.47 8.30 -18.91
C ASN A 199 16.85 8.19 -19.59
N SER A 200 16.93 7.69 -20.82
CA SER A 200 18.18 7.68 -21.59
C SER A 200 18.48 9.00 -22.32
N PHE A 201 17.50 9.89 -22.46
CA PHE A 201 17.70 11.20 -23.11
C PHE A 201 18.17 12.29 -22.14
N THR A 202 17.97 12.13 -20.84
CA THR A 202 18.40 13.10 -19.81
C THR A 202 19.83 12.89 -19.33
N SER A 203 20.45 11.72 -19.57
CA SER A 203 21.87 11.48 -19.26
C SER A 203 22.85 11.90 -20.36
N ALA A 204 22.37 12.30 -21.55
CA ALA A 204 23.22 12.70 -22.67
C ALA A 204 23.48 14.21 -22.78
N SER A 205 22.89 15.05 -21.92
CA SER A 205 22.99 16.52 -21.98
C SER A 205 23.88 17.16 -20.90
N ALA A 206 24.52 16.38 -20.02
CA ALA A 206 25.29 16.90 -18.89
C ALA A 206 26.81 16.64 -19.00
N GLY A 207 27.35 16.73 -20.22
CA GLY A 207 28.74 16.36 -20.50
C GLY A 207 29.45 17.23 -21.52
N GLU A 208 29.35 18.56 -21.44
CA GLU A 208 30.29 19.44 -22.17
C GLU A 208 30.34 20.85 -21.56
N SER A 209 31.27 21.07 -20.64
CA SER A 209 31.84 22.39 -20.31
C SER A 209 33.10 22.21 -19.48
N LYS A 210 34.19 21.84 -20.15
CA LYS A 210 35.56 22.05 -19.68
C LYS A 210 36.41 22.45 -20.88
N ALA A 211 37.27 23.44 -20.65
CA ALA A 211 38.31 24.00 -21.53
C ALA A 211 37.86 25.09 -22.52
N ALA A 212 38.03 26.34 -22.09
CA ALA A 212 38.69 27.35 -22.91
C ALA A 212 39.49 28.26 -21.97
N ALA A 213 40.71 28.54 -22.39
CA ALA A 213 41.74 29.34 -21.74
C ALA A 213 41.35 30.82 -21.61
#